data_AF-A0A0F0HY01-F1
#
_entry.id   AF-A0A0F0HY01-F1
#
_cell.length_a   1.000
_cell.length_b   1.000
_cell.length_c   1.000
_cell.angle_alpha   90.00
_cell.angle_beta   90.00
_cell.angle_gamma   90.00
#
_symmetry.space_group_name_H-M   'P 1'
#
loop_
_entity.id
_entity.type
_entity.pdbx_description
1 polymer ?
#
loop_
_entity_poly.entity_id
_entity_poly.type
_entity_poly.pdbx_seq_one_letter_code
_entity_poly.pdbx_strand_id
1 'polypeptide(L)'
;MQNFTTSPPPPAPGQDCGLGAITDLNCGATGLSKQAAVTNEVLPTLQGFQNQFGTAKTDYGKARDAAKVDVDAAVGLLDSVHALLRCRIDDEQRSCLEQAVVKVFEEITACTGTSDCCPPPSCDFDCDPDDDTVEELASRIAKYRNITARYTACFTALIAEQTALPARAAALKADAAQLATDAAAEATARDVVRLYARLLVADRQRKAVWHGFGTVASYVDRLCKELVCILKGWQAIAVLEGAKAGLECQDAAKAAACDAKRQHVVDEVLTEYEKLCPPSCPPSGNPAVSSY
;
A
#
# COMPACT_ATOMS: atom_id res chain seq x y z
N MET A 1 -27.43 -29.19 50.53
CA MET A 1 -28.29 -28.71 49.42
C MET A 1 -29.01 -27.46 49.91
N GLN A 2 -28.54 -26.27 49.54
CA GLN A 2 -29.23 -25.01 49.83
C GLN A 2 -29.62 -24.38 48.49
N ASN A 3 -30.93 -24.35 48.24
CA ASN A 3 -31.54 -23.66 47.11
C ASN A 3 -31.50 -22.15 47.36
N PHE A 4 -30.67 -21.43 46.61
CA PHE A 4 -30.78 -19.99 46.46
C PHE A 4 -31.69 -19.69 45.27
N THR A 5 -32.99 -19.56 45.52
CA THR A 5 -33.93 -18.88 44.62
C THR A 5 -34.16 -17.48 45.16
N THR A 6 -33.18 -16.60 45.00
CA THR A 6 -33.40 -15.16 45.09
C THR A 6 -33.77 -14.66 43.71
N SER A 7 -35.05 -14.32 43.51
CA SER A 7 -35.46 -13.57 42.33
C SER A 7 -34.66 -12.26 42.28
N PRO A 8 -34.13 -11.86 41.11
CA PRO A 8 -33.44 -10.59 40.99
C PRO A 8 -34.40 -9.44 41.35
N PRO A 9 -33.90 -8.37 42.00
CA PRO A 9 -34.71 -7.21 42.29
C PRO A 9 -35.26 -6.63 40.99
N PRO A 10 -36.50 -6.09 41.00
CA PRO A 10 -37.04 -5.41 39.83
C PRO A 10 -36.09 -4.27 39.42
N PRO A 11 -35.89 -4.03 38.11
CA PRO A 11 -35.05 -2.95 37.64
C PRO A 11 -35.54 -1.62 38.23
N ALA A 12 -34.59 -0.77 38.60
CA ALA A 12 -34.90 0.53 39.18
C ALA A 12 -35.82 1.32 38.22
N PRO A 13 -36.88 1.99 38.72
CA PRO A 13 -37.72 2.84 37.88
C PRO A 13 -36.85 3.92 37.23
N GLY A 14 -36.77 3.90 35.90
CA GLY A 14 -35.95 4.83 35.12
C GLY A 14 -34.78 4.21 34.32
N GLN A 15 -34.58 2.89 34.35
CA GLN A 15 -33.73 2.24 33.33
C GLN A 15 -34.50 2.15 32.02
N ASP A 16 -34.39 3.19 31.20
CA ASP A 16 -34.95 3.23 29.86
C ASP A 16 -34.41 2.04 29.05
N CYS A 17 -35.29 1.13 28.62
CA CYS A 17 -34.95 0.00 27.75
C CYS A 17 -34.73 0.50 26.32
N GLY A 18 -33.82 1.46 26.14
CA GLY A 18 -33.53 2.07 24.87
C GLY A 18 -33.04 1.03 23.86
N LEU A 19 -33.80 0.84 22.77
CA LEU A 19 -33.43 -0.02 21.65
C LEU A 19 -32.17 0.45 20.91
N GLY A 20 -31.65 1.64 21.26
CA GLY A 20 -30.40 2.20 20.75
C GLY A 20 -29.22 1.24 20.94
N ALA A 21 -29.07 0.64 22.12
CA ALA A 21 -27.97 -0.30 22.39
C ALA A 21 -27.99 -1.54 21.49
N ILE A 22 -29.18 -2.01 21.09
CA ILE A 22 -29.32 -3.13 20.14
C ILE A 22 -28.89 -2.69 18.74
N THR A 23 -29.27 -1.46 18.35
CA THR A 23 -28.88 -0.87 17.06
C THR A 23 -27.36 -0.70 16.99
N ASP A 24 -26.75 -0.16 18.03
CA ASP A 24 -25.31 0.04 18.12
C ASP A 24 -24.56 -1.30 18.02
N LEU A 25 -25.02 -2.32 18.73
CA LEU A 25 -24.46 -3.68 18.64
C LEU A 25 -24.58 -4.27 17.23
N ASN A 26 -25.74 -4.13 16.60
CA ASN A 26 -25.99 -4.65 15.25
C ASN A 26 -25.12 -3.94 14.18
N CYS A 27 -24.98 -2.63 14.30
CA CYS A 27 -24.13 -1.86 13.39
C CYS A 27 -22.64 -2.11 13.63
N GLY A 28 -22.21 -2.29 14.89
CA GLY A 28 -20.86 -2.77 15.20
C GLY A 28 -20.57 -4.14 14.59
N ALA A 29 -21.51 -5.08 14.68
CA ALA A 29 -21.38 -6.40 14.04
C ALA A 29 -21.32 -6.32 12.51
N THR A 30 -22.08 -5.41 11.90
CA THR A 30 -22.05 -5.13 10.45
C THR A 30 -20.67 -4.65 10.02
N GLY A 31 -20.08 -3.72 10.77
CA GLY A 31 -18.72 -3.24 10.51
C GLY A 31 -17.66 -4.34 10.62
N LEU A 32 -17.70 -5.15 11.68
CA LEU A 32 -16.79 -6.29 11.85
C LEU A 32 -16.93 -7.33 10.71
N SER A 33 -18.15 -7.60 10.29
CA SER A 33 -18.41 -8.50 9.15
C SER A 33 -17.79 -7.97 7.86
N LYS A 34 -17.91 -6.66 7.59
CA LYS A 34 -17.33 -6.03 6.41
C LYS A 34 -15.79 -6.04 6.44
N GLN A 35 -15.19 -5.73 7.59
CA GLN A 35 -13.73 -5.82 7.76
C GLN A 35 -13.21 -7.24 7.52
N ALA A 36 -13.91 -8.25 8.05
CA ALA A 36 -13.56 -9.66 7.83
C ALA A 36 -13.70 -10.06 6.35
N ALA A 37 -14.75 -9.60 5.66
CA ALA A 37 -14.95 -9.85 4.24
C ALA A 37 -13.79 -9.30 3.39
N VAL A 38 -13.40 -8.05 3.61
CA VAL A 38 -12.26 -7.42 2.90
C VAL A 38 -10.95 -8.18 3.20
N THR A 39 -10.72 -8.57 4.45
CA THR A 39 -9.54 -9.35 4.84
C THR A 39 -9.48 -10.70 4.12
N ASN A 40 -10.61 -11.41 4.07
CA ASN A 40 -10.71 -12.71 3.40
C ASN A 40 -10.53 -12.60 1.88
N GLU A 41 -11.01 -11.51 1.27
CA GLU A 41 -10.84 -11.25 -0.17
C GLU A 41 -9.36 -11.10 -0.55
N VAL A 42 -8.56 -10.40 0.26
CA VAL A 42 -7.17 -10.09 -0.07
C VAL A 42 -6.16 -11.13 0.42
N LEU A 43 -6.58 -12.02 1.34
CA LEU A 43 -5.71 -13.02 1.94
C LEU A 43 -4.98 -13.91 0.92
N PRO A 44 -5.60 -14.44 -0.15
CA PRO A 44 -4.90 -15.24 -1.14
C PRO A 44 -3.77 -14.48 -1.84
N THR A 45 -3.98 -13.19 -2.14
CA THR A 45 -2.95 -12.33 -2.73
C THR A 45 -1.78 -12.12 -1.76
N LEU A 46 -2.06 -11.87 -0.48
CA LEU A 46 -1.02 -11.71 0.54
C LEU A 46 -0.21 -13.00 0.75
N GLN A 47 -0.86 -14.16 0.72
CA GLN A 47 -0.19 -15.46 0.74
C GLN A 47 0.69 -15.66 -0.50
N GLY A 48 0.22 -15.22 -1.67
CA GLY A 48 1.02 -15.17 -2.90
C GLY A 48 2.31 -14.36 -2.73
N PHE A 49 2.21 -13.15 -2.17
CA PHE A 49 3.39 -12.31 -1.90
C PHE A 49 4.32 -12.91 -0.85
N GLN A 50 3.78 -13.54 0.19
CA GLN A 50 4.58 -14.25 1.18
C GLN A 50 5.42 -15.35 0.53
N ASN A 51 4.81 -16.16 -0.35
CA ASN A 51 5.50 -17.23 -1.06
C ASN A 51 6.60 -16.67 -1.98
N GLN A 52 6.28 -15.61 -2.75
CA GLN A 52 7.25 -14.94 -3.62
C GLN A 52 8.42 -14.35 -2.83
N PHE A 53 8.14 -13.69 -1.71
CA PHE A 53 9.17 -13.16 -0.82
C PHE A 53 10.07 -14.28 -0.26
N GLY A 54 9.48 -15.42 0.09
CA GLY A 54 10.19 -16.57 0.64
C GLY A 54 11.28 -17.14 -0.29
N THR A 55 11.10 -17.07 -1.61
CA THR A 55 12.11 -17.55 -2.58
C THR A 55 12.97 -16.42 -3.16
N ALA A 56 12.48 -15.18 -3.14
CA ALA A 56 13.10 -14.03 -3.81
C ALA A 56 14.58 -13.81 -3.47
N LYS A 57 14.99 -14.01 -2.21
CA LYS A 57 16.40 -13.88 -1.80
C LYS A 57 17.30 -14.87 -2.55
N THR A 58 16.88 -16.13 -2.62
CA THR A 58 17.63 -17.20 -3.28
C THR A 58 17.63 -17.01 -4.79
N ASP A 59 16.48 -16.71 -5.37
CA ASP A 59 16.31 -16.57 -6.81
C ASP A 59 17.04 -15.34 -7.35
N TYR A 60 16.93 -14.19 -6.66
CA TYR A 60 17.73 -13.00 -6.99
C TYR A 60 19.22 -13.22 -6.78
N GLY A 61 19.62 -13.94 -5.72
CA GLY A 61 21.02 -14.31 -5.49
C GLY A 61 21.61 -15.08 -6.68
N LYS A 62 20.93 -16.13 -7.13
CA LYS A 62 21.33 -16.90 -8.32
C LYS A 62 21.38 -16.04 -9.58
N ALA A 63 20.36 -15.21 -9.79
CA ALA A 63 20.31 -14.30 -10.94
C ALA A 63 21.48 -13.31 -10.92
N ARG A 64 21.82 -12.77 -9.75
CA ARG A 64 22.96 -11.87 -9.57
C ARG A 64 24.29 -12.55 -9.83
N ASP A 65 24.48 -13.77 -9.32
CA ASP A 65 25.70 -14.55 -9.53
C ASP A 65 25.90 -14.88 -11.02
N ALA A 66 24.83 -15.26 -11.72
CA ALA A 66 24.86 -15.49 -13.16
C ALA A 66 25.17 -14.19 -13.94
N ALA A 67 24.46 -13.10 -13.63
CA ALA A 67 24.66 -11.80 -14.26
C ALA A 67 26.08 -11.24 -14.02
N LYS A 68 26.68 -11.52 -12.86
CA LYS A 68 28.03 -11.05 -12.52
C LYS A 68 29.07 -11.53 -13.54
N VAL A 69 28.96 -12.78 -14.01
CA VAL A 69 29.88 -13.32 -15.02
C VAL A 69 29.86 -12.48 -16.30
N ASP A 70 28.67 -12.10 -16.77
CA ASP A 70 28.53 -11.30 -17.99
C ASP A 70 28.92 -9.84 -17.77
N VAL A 71 28.61 -9.27 -16.60
CA VAL A 71 29.03 -7.90 -16.24
C VAL A 71 30.55 -7.81 -16.13
N ASP A 72 31.23 -8.77 -15.50
CA ASP A 72 32.69 -8.78 -15.38
C ASP A 72 33.35 -8.96 -16.76
N ALA A 73 32.78 -9.79 -17.64
CA ALA A 73 33.24 -9.91 -19.02
C ALA A 73 33.07 -8.60 -19.81
N ALA A 74 31.92 -7.93 -19.66
CA ALA A 74 31.68 -6.61 -20.26
C ALA A 74 32.68 -5.57 -19.74
N VAL A 75 32.97 -5.55 -18.44
CA VAL A 75 33.98 -4.65 -17.85
C VAL A 75 35.34 -4.83 -18.53
N GLY A 76 35.83 -6.06 -18.66
CA GLY A 76 37.13 -6.31 -19.30
C GLY A 76 37.18 -5.84 -20.76
N LEU A 77 36.07 -5.99 -21.49
CA LEU A 77 35.95 -5.48 -22.87
C LEU A 77 35.95 -3.94 -22.91
N LEU A 78 35.16 -3.30 -22.04
CA LEU A 78 35.09 -1.84 -21.97
C LEU A 78 36.41 -1.20 -21.54
N ASP A 79 37.14 -1.81 -20.60
CA ASP A 79 38.47 -1.36 -20.18
C ASP A 79 39.48 -1.45 -21.35
N SER A 80 39.40 -2.51 -22.15
CA SER A 80 40.22 -2.69 -23.34
C SER A 80 39.89 -1.62 -24.41
N VAL A 81 38.61 -1.36 -24.66
CA VAL A 81 38.16 -0.29 -25.57
C VAL A 81 38.63 1.08 -25.08
N HIS A 82 38.50 1.35 -23.78
CA HIS A 82 38.97 2.60 -23.19
C HIS A 82 40.47 2.79 -23.42
N ALA A 83 41.28 1.76 -23.18
CA ALA A 83 42.72 1.81 -23.42
C ALA A 83 43.08 2.08 -24.88
N LEU A 84 42.33 1.52 -25.84
CA LEU A 84 42.52 1.76 -27.28
C LEU A 84 42.14 3.19 -27.71
N LEU A 85 41.02 3.71 -27.18
CA LEU A 85 40.48 5.01 -27.60
C LEU A 85 41.11 6.19 -26.87
N ARG A 86 41.58 6.04 -25.62
CA ARG A 86 42.03 7.17 -24.79
C ARG A 86 43.15 8.00 -25.40
N CYS A 87 44.03 7.36 -26.19
CA CYS A 87 45.16 8.04 -26.86
C CYS A 87 44.76 8.65 -28.21
N ARG A 88 43.54 8.38 -28.69
CA ARG A 88 43.02 8.85 -29.99
C ARG A 88 42.03 10.01 -29.84
N ILE A 89 41.70 10.37 -28.60
CA ILE A 89 40.82 11.50 -28.26
C ILE A 89 41.61 12.50 -27.42
N ASP A 90 41.51 13.79 -27.74
CA ASP A 90 42.11 14.83 -26.91
C ASP A 90 41.29 15.09 -25.63
N ASP A 91 41.90 15.78 -24.67
CA ASP A 91 41.28 16.00 -23.36
C ASP A 91 40.07 16.94 -23.41
N GLU A 92 40.01 17.87 -24.38
CA GLU A 92 38.88 18.78 -24.57
C GLU A 92 37.66 17.99 -25.09
N GLN A 93 37.85 17.20 -26.14
CA GLN A 93 36.84 16.29 -26.69
C GLN A 93 36.32 15.32 -25.62
N ARG A 94 37.21 14.75 -24.81
CA ARG A 94 36.84 13.86 -23.69
C ARG A 94 35.90 14.57 -22.71
N SER A 95 36.31 15.73 -22.22
CA SER A 95 35.52 16.54 -21.26
C SER A 95 34.16 16.94 -21.84
N CYS A 96 34.11 17.38 -23.09
CA CYS A 96 32.87 17.72 -23.77
C CYS A 96 31.93 16.52 -23.90
N LEU A 97 32.45 15.33 -24.23
CA LEU A 97 31.63 14.12 -24.35
C LEU A 97 31.09 13.65 -23.00
N GLU A 98 31.90 13.69 -21.94
CA GLU A 98 31.45 13.34 -20.59
C GLU A 98 30.31 14.26 -20.13
N GLN A 99 30.45 15.58 -20.33
CA GLN A 99 29.39 16.55 -20.04
C GLN A 99 28.13 16.32 -20.88
N ALA A 100 28.29 16.07 -22.19
CA ALA A 100 27.17 15.79 -23.08
C ALA A 100 26.40 14.54 -22.66
N VAL A 101 27.10 13.47 -22.27
CA VAL A 101 26.47 12.24 -21.76
C VAL A 101 25.71 12.52 -20.47
N VAL A 102 26.31 13.22 -19.50
CA VAL A 102 25.59 13.57 -18.25
C VAL A 102 24.30 14.33 -18.56
N LYS A 103 24.39 15.39 -19.37
CA LYS A 103 23.22 16.20 -19.76
C LYS A 103 22.13 15.39 -20.45
N VAL A 104 22.49 14.58 -21.45
CA VAL A 104 21.50 13.75 -22.17
C VAL A 104 20.82 12.75 -21.24
N PHE A 105 21.55 12.14 -20.30
CA PHE A 105 20.94 11.21 -19.34
C PHE A 105 20.09 11.92 -18.28
N GLU A 106 20.43 13.14 -17.88
CA GLU A 106 19.55 13.98 -17.06
C GLU A 106 18.26 14.32 -17.78
N GLU A 107 18.34 14.69 -19.07
CA GLU A 107 17.16 14.93 -19.92
C GLU A 107 16.32 13.67 -20.11
N ILE A 108 16.94 12.52 -20.38
CA ILE A 108 16.24 11.22 -20.43
C ILE A 108 15.53 10.95 -19.11
N THR A 109 16.21 11.15 -17.97
CA THR A 109 15.62 10.95 -16.64
C THR A 109 14.47 11.93 -16.38
N ALA A 110 14.56 13.18 -16.84
CA ALA A 110 13.46 14.14 -16.75
C ALA A 110 12.26 13.71 -17.61
N CYS A 111 12.49 13.12 -18.79
CA CYS A 111 11.44 12.64 -19.69
C CYS A 111 10.79 11.33 -19.21
N THR A 112 11.57 10.38 -18.70
CA THR A 112 11.07 9.07 -18.28
C THR A 112 10.65 9.02 -16.82
N GLY A 113 10.99 10.05 -16.04
CA GLY A 113 10.99 10.02 -14.59
C GLY A 113 12.23 9.32 -14.04
N THR A 114 12.47 9.49 -12.73
CA THR A 114 13.44 8.65 -12.02
C THR A 114 13.01 7.19 -12.14
N SER A 115 13.95 6.31 -12.48
CA SER A 115 13.66 4.86 -12.60
C SER A 115 13.37 4.20 -11.24
N ASP A 116 13.20 5.00 -10.18
CA ASP A 116 12.67 4.55 -8.91
C ASP A 116 11.18 4.25 -9.13
N CYS A 117 10.90 3.13 -9.77
CA CYS A 117 9.56 2.56 -9.96
C CYS A 117 8.81 2.36 -8.63
N CYS A 118 9.52 2.53 -7.51
CA CYS A 118 9.07 2.27 -6.17
C CYS A 118 9.00 3.58 -5.39
N PRO A 119 7.80 4.05 -5.00
CA PRO A 119 7.63 5.29 -4.25
C PRO A 119 8.46 5.25 -2.96
N PRO A 120 8.92 6.39 -2.43
CA PRO A 120 9.58 6.39 -1.12
C PRO A 120 8.68 5.69 -0.10
N PRO A 121 9.24 4.79 0.74
CA PRO A 121 8.43 4.01 1.67
C PRO A 121 7.95 4.92 2.80
N SER A 122 6.70 5.39 2.70
CA SER A 122 5.93 5.95 3.80
C SER A 122 4.71 5.05 4.00
N CYS A 123 4.87 4.00 4.80
CA CYS A 123 3.78 3.06 5.11
C CYS A 123 2.87 3.60 6.22
N ASP A 124 2.64 4.91 6.25
CA ASP A 124 1.90 5.61 7.29
C ASP A 124 0.45 5.71 6.85
N PHE A 125 -0.31 4.66 7.20
CA PHE A 125 -1.75 4.61 7.02
C PHE A 125 -2.38 4.90 8.37
N ASP A 126 -3.04 6.05 8.46
CA ASP A 126 -3.91 6.36 9.59
C ASP A 126 -5.17 5.49 9.49
N CYS A 127 -5.36 4.63 10.48
CA CYS A 127 -6.47 3.68 10.55
C CYS A 127 -7.55 4.08 11.54
N ASP A 128 -7.41 5.25 12.18
CA ASP A 128 -8.39 5.76 13.12
C ASP A 128 -9.57 6.37 12.34
N PRO A 129 -10.80 5.85 12.49
CA PRO A 129 -11.97 6.39 11.84
C PRO A 129 -12.68 7.48 12.69
N ASP A 130 -12.14 7.86 13.85
CA ASP A 130 -12.81 8.78 14.78
C ASP A 130 -13.21 10.10 14.08
N ASP A 131 -14.47 10.49 14.30
CA ASP A 131 -15.15 11.69 13.76
C ASP A 131 -15.33 11.78 12.23
N ASP A 132 -14.93 10.78 11.46
CA ASP A 132 -15.14 10.80 10.00
C ASP A 132 -16.59 10.53 9.60
N THR A 133 -17.03 11.23 8.55
CA THR A 133 -18.26 10.93 7.79
C THR A 133 -18.08 9.74 6.83
N VAL A 134 -19.19 9.22 6.31
CA VAL A 134 -19.18 8.13 5.30
C VAL A 134 -18.38 8.54 4.05
N GLU A 135 -18.50 9.80 3.62
CA GLU A 135 -17.81 10.36 2.47
C GLU A 135 -16.30 10.53 2.68
N GLU A 136 -15.89 10.94 3.89
CA GLU A 136 -14.48 11.05 4.28
C GLU A 136 -13.83 9.67 4.34
N LEU A 137 -14.49 8.70 4.97
CA LEU A 137 -14.04 7.30 4.98
C LEU A 137 -13.90 6.74 3.56
N ALA A 138 -14.90 6.97 2.69
CA ALA A 138 -14.84 6.51 1.30
C ALA A 138 -13.65 7.13 0.53
N SER A 139 -13.38 8.41 0.75
CA SER A 139 -12.25 9.12 0.14
C SER A 139 -10.90 8.59 0.64
N ARG A 140 -10.76 8.36 1.95
CA ARG A 140 -9.56 7.74 2.56
C ARG A 140 -9.33 6.32 2.05
N ILE A 141 -10.37 5.51 1.97
CA ILE A 141 -10.32 4.14 1.41
C ILE A 141 -9.79 4.18 -0.03
N ALA A 142 -10.33 5.06 -0.88
CA ALA A 142 -9.88 5.18 -2.27
C ALA A 142 -8.40 5.59 -2.37
N LYS A 143 -7.97 6.56 -1.54
CA LYS A 143 -6.57 6.97 -1.43
C LYS A 143 -5.67 5.81 -1.03
N TYR A 144 -6.03 5.06 0.02
CA TYR A 144 -5.22 3.94 0.49
C TYR A 144 -5.16 2.80 -0.50
N ARG A 145 -6.27 2.47 -1.19
CA ARG A 145 -6.27 1.50 -2.28
C ARG A 145 -5.29 1.91 -3.39
N ASN A 146 -5.27 3.19 -3.78
CA ASN A 146 -4.31 3.69 -4.77
C ASN A 146 -2.85 3.54 -4.30
N ILE A 147 -2.56 3.92 -3.05
CA ILE A 147 -1.22 3.82 -2.47
C ILE A 147 -0.78 2.34 -2.39
N THR A 148 -1.63 1.46 -1.87
CA THR A 148 -1.37 0.01 -1.78
C THR A 148 -1.17 -0.61 -3.16
N ALA A 149 -1.91 -0.18 -4.18
CA ALA A 149 -1.71 -0.64 -5.55
C ALA A 149 -0.34 -0.24 -6.12
N ARG A 150 0.16 0.96 -5.81
CA ARG A 150 1.51 1.39 -6.21
C ARG A 150 2.61 0.55 -5.55
N TYR A 151 2.49 0.26 -4.25
CA TYR A 151 3.40 -0.65 -3.56
C TYR A 151 3.33 -2.08 -4.12
N THR A 152 2.13 -2.54 -4.47
CA THR A 152 1.92 -3.85 -5.12
C THR A 152 2.61 -3.93 -6.49
N ALA A 153 2.49 -2.87 -7.30
CA ALA A 153 3.15 -2.80 -8.60
C ALA A 153 4.69 -2.80 -8.45
N CYS A 154 5.22 -2.04 -7.49
CA CYS A 154 6.65 -2.08 -7.19
C CYS A 154 7.10 -3.48 -6.72
N PHE A 155 6.42 -4.10 -5.76
CA PHE A 155 6.75 -5.44 -5.30
C PHE A 155 6.80 -6.44 -6.47
N THR A 156 5.82 -6.38 -7.36
CA THR A 156 5.76 -7.23 -8.56
C THR A 156 6.94 -6.96 -9.50
N ALA A 157 7.29 -5.70 -9.73
CA ALA A 157 8.45 -5.32 -10.54
C ALA A 157 9.77 -5.82 -9.92
N LEU A 158 9.91 -5.75 -8.59
CA LEU A 158 11.06 -6.30 -7.87
C LEU A 158 11.11 -7.82 -7.98
N ILE A 159 9.98 -8.54 -7.95
CA ILE A 159 9.98 -9.98 -8.20
C ILE A 159 10.44 -10.29 -9.63
N ALA A 160 9.96 -9.54 -10.63
CA ALA A 160 10.33 -9.73 -12.04
C ALA A 160 11.81 -9.41 -12.34
N GLU A 161 12.46 -8.59 -11.50
CA GLU A 161 13.88 -8.25 -11.60
C GLU A 161 14.79 -9.48 -11.61
N GLN A 162 14.39 -10.57 -10.95
CA GLN A 162 15.11 -11.85 -10.90
C GLN A 162 15.29 -12.46 -12.30
N THR A 163 14.33 -12.24 -13.19
CA THR A 163 14.38 -12.69 -14.59
C THR A 163 15.00 -11.62 -15.49
N ALA A 164 14.76 -10.35 -15.20
CA ALA A 164 15.24 -9.24 -16.03
C ALA A 164 16.76 -9.02 -15.91
N LEU A 165 17.35 -9.22 -14.73
CA LEU A 165 18.76 -8.95 -14.46
C LEU A 165 19.72 -9.77 -15.35
N PRO A 166 19.58 -11.11 -15.48
CA PRO A 166 20.43 -11.89 -16.38
C PRO A 166 20.32 -11.43 -17.84
N ALA A 167 19.11 -11.12 -18.32
CA ALA A 167 18.90 -10.65 -19.69
C ALA A 167 19.59 -9.31 -19.95
N ARG A 168 19.51 -8.36 -19.00
CA ARG A 168 20.20 -7.07 -19.11
C ARG A 168 21.73 -7.23 -19.07
N ALA A 169 22.25 -8.13 -18.22
CA ALA A 169 23.68 -8.40 -18.16
C ALA A 169 24.22 -9.02 -19.47
N ALA A 170 23.48 -9.97 -20.04
CA ALA A 170 23.83 -10.57 -21.34
C ALA A 170 23.82 -9.54 -22.48
N ALA A 171 22.83 -8.63 -22.50
CA ALA A 171 22.77 -7.54 -23.47
C ALA A 171 23.97 -6.59 -23.33
N LEU A 172 24.32 -6.19 -22.09
CA LEU A 172 25.49 -5.35 -21.83
C LEU A 172 26.79 -6.00 -22.35
N LYS A 173 26.97 -7.30 -22.14
CA LYS A 173 28.12 -8.04 -22.66
C LYS A 173 28.15 -8.07 -24.18
N ALA A 174 27.01 -8.29 -24.83
CA ALA A 174 26.92 -8.27 -26.29
C ALA A 174 27.28 -6.89 -26.85
N ASP A 175 26.74 -5.82 -26.25
CA ASP A 175 27.03 -4.44 -26.65
C ASP A 175 28.52 -4.09 -26.46
N ALA A 176 29.11 -4.52 -25.33
CA ALA A 176 30.53 -4.34 -25.07
C ALA A 176 31.42 -5.10 -26.06
N ALA A 177 31.04 -6.33 -26.43
CA ALA A 177 31.75 -7.13 -27.41
C ALA A 177 31.70 -6.48 -28.80
N GLN A 178 30.51 -6.02 -29.22
CA GLN A 178 30.36 -5.30 -30.49
C GLN A 178 31.19 -4.01 -30.50
N LEU A 179 31.17 -3.24 -29.41
CA LEU A 179 31.98 -2.03 -29.29
C LEU A 179 33.48 -2.35 -29.37
N ALA A 180 33.93 -3.46 -28.78
CA ALA A 180 35.32 -3.90 -28.87
C ALA A 180 35.73 -4.26 -30.31
N THR A 181 34.87 -4.95 -31.05
CA THR A 181 35.08 -5.22 -32.49
C THR A 181 35.18 -3.93 -33.29
N ASP A 182 34.26 -2.98 -33.07
CA ASP A 182 34.22 -1.72 -33.81
C ASP A 182 35.44 -0.83 -33.49
N ALA A 183 35.92 -0.84 -32.24
CA ALA A 183 37.08 -0.06 -31.81
C ALA A 183 38.42 -0.63 -32.32
N ALA A 184 38.49 -1.94 -32.58
CA ALA A 184 39.66 -2.58 -33.15
C ALA A 184 39.79 -2.31 -34.67
N ALA A 185 38.71 -1.95 -35.35
CA ALA A 185 38.75 -1.54 -36.75
C ALA A 185 39.50 -0.20 -36.93
N GLU A 186 40.08 0.02 -38.12
CA GLU A 186 40.68 1.32 -38.46
C GLU A 186 39.59 2.39 -38.56
N ALA A 187 39.47 3.20 -37.51
CA ALA A 187 38.46 4.23 -37.35
C ALA A 187 38.98 5.60 -37.79
N THR A 188 38.14 6.39 -38.49
CA THR A 188 38.45 7.81 -38.74
C THR A 188 38.28 8.64 -37.45
N ALA A 189 38.77 9.88 -37.42
CA ALA A 189 38.63 10.75 -36.24
C ALA A 189 37.16 10.95 -35.79
N ARG A 190 36.22 11.05 -36.74
CA ARG A 190 34.78 11.16 -36.44
C ARG A 190 34.23 9.86 -35.83
N ASP A 191 34.76 8.72 -36.23
CA ASP A 191 34.40 7.42 -35.69
C ASP A 191 34.93 7.25 -34.27
N VAL A 192 36.15 7.75 -33.97
CA VAL A 192 36.73 7.70 -32.61
C VAL A 192 35.85 8.43 -31.59
N VAL A 193 35.36 9.64 -31.92
CA VAL A 193 34.44 10.40 -31.03
C VAL A 193 33.14 9.60 -30.80
N ARG A 194 32.57 9.01 -31.86
CA ARG A 194 31.36 8.19 -31.74
C ARG A 194 31.58 6.93 -30.91
N LEU A 195 32.72 6.26 -31.07
CA LEU A 195 33.09 5.07 -30.29
C LEU A 195 33.31 5.44 -28.81
N TYR A 196 33.93 6.58 -28.53
CA TYR A 196 34.11 7.06 -27.16
C TYR A 196 32.76 7.41 -26.50
N ALA A 197 31.84 8.04 -27.23
CA ALA A 197 30.48 8.28 -26.73
C ALA A 197 29.75 6.96 -26.41
N ARG A 198 29.86 5.93 -27.27
CA ARG A 198 29.30 4.58 -27.02
C ARG A 198 29.92 3.94 -25.78
N LEU A 199 31.22 4.09 -25.57
CA LEU A 199 31.90 3.63 -24.36
C LEU A 199 31.32 4.28 -23.10
N LEU A 200 31.11 5.59 -23.09
CA LEU A 200 30.53 6.31 -21.95
C LEU A 200 29.09 5.85 -21.66
N VAL A 201 28.30 5.62 -22.72
CA VAL A 201 26.94 5.06 -22.59
C VAL A 201 26.99 3.66 -21.99
N ALA A 202 27.86 2.79 -22.49
CA ALA A 202 28.02 1.43 -21.98
C ALA A 202 28.52 1.40 -20.52
N ASP A 203 29.42 2.30 -20.11
CA ASP A 203 29.84 2.44 -18.71
C ASP A 203 28.67 2.83 -17.79
N ARG A 204 27.78 3.71 -18.26
CA ARG A 204 26.58 4.07 -17.51
C ARG A 204 25.58 2.93 -17.42
N GLN A 205 25.36 2.21 -18.52
CA GLN A 205 24.52 1.00 -18.55
C GLN A 205 25.07 -0.09 -17.60
N ARG A 206 26.40 -0.26 -17.55
CA ARG A 206 27.07 -1.14 -16.59
C ARG A 206 26.75 -0.77 -15.15
N LYS A 207 26.84 0.51 -14.79
CA LYS A 207 26.49 0.98 -13.44
C LYS A 207 24.99 0.77 -13.13
N ALA A 208 24.14 0.95 -14.14
CA ALA A 208 22.69 0.78 -14.02
C ALA A 208 22.22 -0.69 -14.05
N VAL A 209 23.06 -1.66 -14.42
CA VAL A 209 22.64 -3.06 -14.62
C VAL A 209 21.98 -3.66 -13.37
N TRP A 210 22.41 -3.22 -12.19
CA TRP A 210 21.91 -3.68 -10.88
C TRP A 210 20.68 -2.91 -10.38
N HIS A 211 20.15 -1.94 -11.13
CA HIS A 211 19.01 -1.11 -10.74
C HIS A 211 19.14 -0.49 -9.34
N GLY A 212 20.35 -0.05 -8.97
CA GLY A 212 20.64 0.54 -7.67
C GLY A 212 20.85 -0.45 -6.52
N PHE A 213 20.66 -1.76 -6.73
CA PHE A 213 20.90 -2.78 -5.72
C PHE A 213 22.38 -3.17 -5.66
N GLY A 214 23.12 -2.53 -4.75
CA GLY A 214 24.54 -2.84 -4.51
C GLY A 214 24.76 -4.26 -3.98
N THR A 215 23.76 -4.86 -3.31
CA THR A 215 23.83 -6.21 -2.75
C THR A 215 22.48 -6.93 -2.82
N VAL A 216 22.50 -8.26 -2.67
CA VAL A 216 21.27 -9.04 -2.45
C VAL A 216 20.49 -8.55 -1.23
N ALA A 217 21.19 -8.13 -0.17
CA ALA A 217 20.56 -7.57 1.03
C ALA A 217 19.78 -6.29 0.72
N SER A 218 20.36 -5.34 -0.02
CA SER A 218 19.65 -4.10 -0.40
C SER A 218 18.38 -4.36 -1.23
N TYR A 219 18.39 -5.40 -2.06
CA TYR A 219 17.22 -5.85 -2.81
C TYR A 219 16.14 -6.44 -1.88
N VAL A 220 16.54 -7.36 -0.99
CA VAL A 220 15.61 -7.98 -0.03
C VAL A 220 15.02 -6.95 0.93
N ASP A 221 15.82 -5.98 1.39
CA ASP A 221 15.35 -4.90 2.26
C ASP A 221 14.30 -4.03 1.56
N ARG A 222 14.51 -3.72 0.28
CA ARG A 222 13.51 -3.00 -0.50
C ARG A 222 12.24 -3.83 -0.64
N LEU A 223 12.36 -5.09 -1.06
CA LEU A 223 11.23 -6.00 -1.23
C LEU A 223 10.42 -6.19 0.06
N CYS A 224 11.10 -6.28 1.20
CA CYS A 224 10.49 -6.37 2.53
C CYS A 224 9.71 -5.10 2.87
N LYS A 225 10.27 -3.91 2.62
CA LYS A 225 9.58 -2.62 2.85
C LYS A 225 8.29 -2.53 2.02
N GLU A 226 8.34 -2.93 0.75
CA GLU A 226 7.13 -2.98 -0.10
C GLU A 226 6.07 -3.91 0.49
N LEU A 227 6.45 -5.12 0.90
CA LEU A 227 5.53 -6.09 1.48
C LEU A 227 4.88 -5.56 2.76
N VAL A 228 5.66 -4.94 3.65
CA VAL A 228 5.14 -4.32 4.88
C VAL A 228 4.16 -3.19 4.56
N CYS A 229 4.46 -2.35 3.57
CA CYS A 229 3.57 -1.29 3.11
C CYS A 229 2.25 -1.85 2.54
N ILE A 230 2.31 -2.94 1.76
CA ILE A 230 1.12 -3.61 1.23
C ILE A 230 0.25 -4.15 2.37
N LEU A 231 0.86 -4.83 3.35
CA LEU A 231 0.17 -5.40 4.50
C LEU A 231 -0.52 -4.31 5.33
N LYS A 232 0.21 -3.25 5.70
CA LYS A 232 -0.33 -2.12 6.46
C LYS A 232 -1.46 -1.41 5.70
N GLY A 233 -1.31 -1.23 4.39
CA GLY A 233 -2.33 -0.59 3.57
C GLY A 233 -3.62 -1.40 3.53
N TRP A 234 -3.54 -2.71 3.32
CA TRP A 234 -4.72 -3.58 3.35
C TRP A 234 -5.36 -3.68 4.73
N GLN A 235 -4.56 -3.69 5.80
CA GLN A 235 -5.07 -3.62 7.17
C GLN A 235 -5.88 -2.34 7.39
N ALA A 236 -5.34 -1.18 7.01
CA ALA A 236 -6.03 0.10 7.14
C ALA A 236 -7.31 0.14 6.29
N ILE A 237 -7.27 -0.34 5.05
CA ILE A 237 -8.45 -0.43 4.18
C ILE A 237 -9.54 -1.29 4.82
N ALA A 238 -9.20 -2.46 5.37
CA ALA A 238 -10.18 -3.35 5.99
C ALA A 238 -10.84 -2.70 7.22
N VAL A 239 -10.06 -2.01 8.07
CA VAL A 239 -10.59 -1.28 9.23
C VAL A 239 -11.53 -0.15 8.79
N LEU A 240 -11.12 0.69 7.84
CA LEU A 240 -11.93 1.81 7.36
C LEU A 240 -13.22 1.34 6.66
N GLU A 241 -13.16 0.24 5.90
CA GLU A 241 -14.34 -0.38 5.29
C GLU A 241 -15.33 -0.90 6.36
N GLY A 242 -14.81 -1.45 7.46
CA GLY A 242 -15.61 -1.84 8.61
C GLY A 242 -16.28 -0.65 9.28
N ALA A 243 -15.51 0.40 9.58
CA ALA A 243 -16.03 1.63 10.18
C ALA A 243 -17.12 2.27 9.30
N LYS A 244 -16.87 2.38 7.99
CA LYS A 244 -17.83 2.92 7.02
C LYS A 244 -19.15 2.15 7.02
N ALA A 245 -19.09 0.81 7.00
CA ALA A 245 -20.29 -0.02 7.03
C ALA A 245 -21.06 0.09 8.35
N GLY A 246 -20.36 0.27 9.48
CA GLY A 246 -20.98 0.54 10.77
C GLY A 246 -21.74 1.87 10.78
N LEU A 247 -21.13 2.93 10.25
CA LEU A 247 -21.74 4.26 10.16
C LEU A 247 -22.94 4.28 9.20
N GLU A 248 -22.82 3.66 8.02
CA GLU A 248 -23.92 3.51 7.07
C GLU A 248 -25.12 2.77 7.70
N CYS A 249 -24.85 1.75 8.52
CA CYS A 249 -25.89 1.05 9.28
C CYS A 249 -26.58 1.97 10.30
N GLN A 250 -25.82 2.79 11.04
CA GLN A 250 -26.39 3.74 12.00
C GLN A 250 -27.25 4.79 11.31
N ASP A 251 -26.80 5.34 10.19
CA ASP A 251 -27.55 6.34 9.42
C ASP A 251 -28.83 5.75 8.86
N ALA A 252 -28.78 4.52 8.34
CA ALA A 252 -29.97 3.80 7.90
C ALA A 252 -30.95 3.53 9.05
N ALA A 253 -30.46 3.15 10.23
CA ALA A 253 -31.30 2.91 11.41
C ALA A 253 -31.94 4.21 11.91
N LYS A 254 -31.21 5.32 11.95
CA LYS A 254 -31.74 6.65 12.29
C LYS A 254 -32.81 7.09 11.29
N ALA A 255 -32.57 6.90 9.99
CA ALA A 255 -33.54 7.20 8.95
C ALA A 255 -34.82 6.37 9.12
N ALA A 256 -34.69 5.06 9.36
CA ALA A 256 -35.82 4.17 9.60
C ALA A 256 -36.61 4.55 10.86
N ALA A 257 -35.93 4.93 11.95
CA ALA A 257 -36.58 5.40 13.17
C ALA A 257 -37.34 6.72 12.94
N CYS A 258 -36.76 7.66 12.19
CA CYS A 258 -37.44 8.89 11.79
C CYS A 258 -38.68 8.62 10.94
N ASP A 259 -38.59 7.70 9.98
CA ASP A 259 -39.71 7.33 9.12
C ASP A 259 -40.82 6.62 9.90
N ALA A 260 -40.48 5.72 10.83
CA ALA A 260 -41.45 5.09 11.73
C ALA A 260 -42.21 6.14 12.56
N LYS A 261 -41.49 7.12 13.14
CA LYS A 261 -42.10 8.22 13.89
C LYS A 261 -43.01 9.10 13.02
N ARG A 262 -42.63 9.34 11.77
CA ARG A 262 -43.46 10.08 10.81
C ARG A 262 -44.75 9.34 10.48
N GLN A 263 -44.68 8.01 10.35
CA GLN A 263 -45.84 7.17 10.04
C GLN A 263 -46.79 7.00 11.23
N HIS A 264 -46.28 7.05 12.47
CA HIS A 264 -47.02 6.84 13.72
C HIS A 264 -47.02 8.06 14.65
N VAL A 265 -47.09 9.27 14.08
CA VAL A 265 -46.85 10.51 14.83
C VAL A 265 -47.78 10.71 16.03
N VAL A 266 -49.05 10.29 15.93
CA VAL A 266 -50.02 10.43 17.04
C VAL A 266 -49.65 9.49 18.19
N ASP A 267 -49.33 8.23 17.89
CA ASP A 267 -48.97 7.23 18.90
C ASP A 267 -47.67 7.61 19.63
N GLU A 268 -46.69 8.14 18.89
CA GLU A 268 -45.43 8.66 19.45
C GLU A 268 -45.67 9.88 20.35
N VAL A 269 -46.55 10.81 19.97
CA VAL A 269 -46.91 11.97 20.79
C VAL A 269 -47.63 11.53 22.07
N LEU A 270 -48.57 10.59 21.98
CA LEU A 270 -49.26 10.04 23.16
C LEU A 270 -48.29 9.32 24.10
N THR A 271 -47.38 8.52 23.55
CA THR A 271 -46.32 7.84 24.32
C THR A 271 -45.44 8.84 25.06
N GLU A 272 -45.03 9.92 24.40
CA GLU A 272 -44.19 10.95 25.03
C GLU A 272 -44.99 11.79 26.05
N TYR A 273 -46.26 12.08 25.77
CA TYR A 273 -47.16 12.73 26.74
C TYR A 273 -47.30 11.90 28.01
N GLU A 274 -47.49 10.59 27.92
CA GLU A 274 -47.58 9.70 29.10
C GLU A 274 -46.30 9.69 29.94
N LYS A 275 -45.13 9.79 29.30
CA LYS A 275 -43.83 9.92 30.01
C LYS A 275 -43.69 11.26 30.73
N LEU A 276 -44.10 12.36 30.09
CA LEU A 276 -43.97 13.72 30.63
C LEU A 276 -45.05 14.04 31.66
N CYS A 277 -46.24 13.46 31.52
CA CYS A 277 -47.42 13.67 32.36
C CYS A 277 -47.92 12.34 32.93
N PRO A 278 -47.12 11.65 33.78
CA PRO A 278 -47.56 10.42 34.40
C PRO A 278 -48.82 10.69 35.23
N PRO A 279 -49.84 9.80 35.21
CA PRO A 279 -51.04 10.00 35.99
C PRO A 279 -50.67 10.17 37.46
N SER A 280 -51.05 11.30 38.06
CA SER A 280 -50.82 11.56 39.48
C SER A 280 -51.44 10.40 40.27
N CYS A 281 -50.64 9.66 41.03
CA CYS A 281 -51.16 8.69 41.99
C CYS A 281 -52.25 9.39 42.81
N PRO A 282 -53.49 8.87 42.88
CA PRO A 282 -54.48 9.44 43.76
C PRO A 282 -53.91 9.43 45.18
N PRO A 283 -54.11 10.49 45.99
CA PRO A 283 -53.64 10.49 47.36
C PRO A 283 -54.22 9.27 48.05
N SER A 284 -53.35 8.49 48.71
CA SER A 284 -53.71 7.36 49.55
C SER A 284 -54.76 7.82 50.55
N GLY A 285 -56.03 7.63 50.20
CA GLY A 285 -57.15 7.98 51.06
C GLY A 285 -57.05 7.10 52.30
N ASN A 286 -56.71 7.71 53.43
CA ASN A 286 -56.92 7.09 54.73
C ASN A 286 -58.38 6.65 54.79
N PRO A 287 -58.71 5.36 54.97
CA PRO A 287 -60.07 4.98 55.29
C PRO A 287 -60.35 5.54 56.68
N ALA A 288 -61.11 6.64 56.74
CA ALA A 288 -61.73 7.08 57.97
C ALA A 288 -62.65 5.95 58.44
N VAL A 289 -62.19 5.20 59.44
CA VAL A 289 -62.98 4.22 60.16
C VAL A 289 -64.08 5.00 60.88
N SER A 290 -65.26 5.03 60.26
CA SER A 290 -66.48 5.53 60.88
C SER A 290 -66.93 4.50 61.91
N SER A 291 -66.72 4.82 63.19
CA SER A 291 -67.28 4.08 64.31
C SER A 291 -68.80 4.28 64.36
N TYR A 292 -69.55 3.20 64.21
CA TYR A 292 -70.89 3.00 64.77
C TYR A 292 -70.97 1.61 65.39
#